data_AF-A0A0D3ISG1-F1
#
_entry.id   AF-A0A0D3ISG1-F1
#
_cell.length_a   1.000
_cell.length_b   1.000
_cell.length_c   1.000
_cell.angle_alpha   90.00
_cell.angle_beta   90.00
_cell.angle_gamma   90.00
#
_symmetry.space_group_name_H-M   'P 1'
#
loop_
_entity.id
_entity.type
_entity.pdbx_description
1 polymer ?
#
loop_
_entity_poly.entity_id
_entity_poly.type
_entity_poly.pdbx_seq_one_letter_code
_entity_poly.pdbx_strand_id
1 'polypeptide(L)'
;MANDTAVITAAHTAGLDVVWPRGSRLGERLDLMGQADVIFLPHGADGANLVFMQPCTLLVQLCPCGYRDKDSCEAHYFGNLARALGGGYVAAHLQHDENPTSRRQCVAARKKWNTATMFASEPFLIALLAHAINEYQRLFTNCTRSLHTVPGRTLRRQEQR
;
A
#
# COMPACT_ATOMS: atom_id res chain seq x y z
N MET A 1 3.37 13.77 8.44
CA MET A 1 2.15 14.56 8.21
C MET A 1 1.23 14.32 9.39
N ALA A 2 0.39 15.29 9.76
CA ALA A 2 -0.47 15.20 10.94
C ALA A 2 -1.37 13.95 10.94
N ASN A 3 -1.80 13.49 9.76
CA ASN A 3 -2.72 12.37 9.60
C ASN A 3 -2.03 11.00 9.77
N ASP A 4 -0.70 10.92 9.66
CA ASP A 4 0.03 9.65 9.78
C ASP A 4 -0.08 9.10 11.21
N THR A 5 0.05 9.97 12.21
CA THR A 5 0.02 9.59 13.62
C THR A 5 -1.33 8.99 14.01
N ALA A 6 -2.42 9.57 13.53
CA ALA A 6 -3.76 9.06 13.80
C ALA A 6 -4.00 7.69 13.15
N VAL A 7 -3.55 7.50 11.90
CA VAL A 7 -3.66 6.21 11.20
C VAL A 7 -2.82 5.14 11.86
N ILE A 8 -1.58 5.45 12.25
CA ILE A 8 -0.70 4.54 12.99
C ILE A 8 -1.33 4.16 14.34
N THR A 9 -1.89 5.14 15.05
CA THR A 9 -2.57 4.90 16.33
C THR A 9 -3.80 4.00 16.17
N ALA A 10 -4.61 4.24 15.13
CA ALA A 10 -5.77 3.41 14.82
C ALA A 10 -5.36 1.99 14.45
N ALA A 11 -4.30 1.82 13.66
CA ALA A 11 -3.75 0.52 13.30
C ALA A 11 -3.24 -0.26 14.52
N HIS A 12 -2.51 0.38 15.43
CA HIS A 12 -2.09 -0.24 16.68
C HIS A 12 -3.27 -0.61 17.58
N THR A 13 -4.31 0.23 17.64
CA THR A 13 -5.55 -0.06 18.39
C THR A 13 -6.29 -1.26 17.79
N ALA A 14 -6.19 -1.46 16.48
CA ALA A 14 -6.69 -2.65 15.79
C ALA A 14 -5.77 -3.89 15.94
N GLY A 15 -4.69 -3.81 16.73
CA GLY A 15 -3.77 -4.91 16.99
C GLY A 15 -2.75 -5.17 15.88
N LEU A 16 -2.55 -4.22 14.96
CA LEU A 16 -1.56 -4.36 13.88
C LEU A 16 -0.17 -3.92 14.34
N ASP A 17 0.85 -4.63 13.87
CA ASP A 17 2.23 -4.14 13.89
C ASP A 17 2.46 -3.23 12.69
N VAL A 18 2.85 -1.98 12.95
CA VAL A 18 2.92 -0.93 11.93
C VAL A 18 4.35 -0.48 11.77
N VAL A 19 4.90 -0.69 10.58
CA VAL A 19 6.22 -0.18 10.23
C VAL A 19 6.09 1.02 9.31
N TRP A 20 6.61 2.16 9.76
CA TRP A 20 6.71 3.38 8.97
C TRP A 20 8.19 3.69 8.68
N PRO A 21 8.74 3.27 7.52
CA PRO A 21 10.19 3.28 7.29
C PRO A 21 10.71 4.66 6.83
N ARG A 22 10.44 5.72 7.60
CA ARG A 22 10.93 7.08 7.33
C ARG A 22 12.46 7.14 7.47
N GLY A 23 13.14 7.69 6.46
CA GLY A 23 14.60 7.84 6.49
C GLY A 23 15.40 6.54 6.34
N SER A 24 14.72 5.42 6.12
CA SER A 24 15.35 4.11 5.87
C SER A 24 16.16 4.10 4.57
N ARG A 25 17.09 3.15 4.46
CA ARG A 25 17.77 2.84 3.19
C ARG A 25 16.85 2.02 2.29
N LEU A 26 17.13 2.01 0.98
CA LEU A 26 16.32 1.24 0.03
C LEU A 26 16.24 -0.24 0.44
N GLY A 27 17.37 -0.88 0.76
CA GLY A 27 17.39 -2.30 1.15
C GLY A 27 16.54 -2.62 2.38
N GLU A 28 16.45 -1.71 3.34
CA GLU A 28 15.58 -1.85 4.52
C GLU A 28 14.10 -1.78 4.13
N ARG A 29 13.73 -0.86 3.22
CA ARG A 29 12.35 -0.80 2.71
C ARG A 29 11.96 -2.07 1.98
N LEU A 30 12.84 -2.60 1.13
CA LEU A 30 12.58 -3.83 0.40
C LEU A 30 12.41 -5.03 1.34
N ASP A 31 13.21 -5.09 2.40
CA ASP A 31 13.10 -6.13 3.42
C ASP A 31 11.76 -6.09 4.16
N LEU A 32 11.32 -4.89 4.53
CA LEU A 32 10.02 -4.68 5.18
C LEU A 32 8.86 -5.01 4.26
N MET A 33 8.95 -4.65 2.97
CA MET A 33 7.93 -5.05 1.97
C MET A 33 7.81 -6.58 1.84
N GLY A 34 8.93 -7.30 1.96
CA GLY A 34 8.95 -8.76 1.96
C GLY A 34 8.39 -9.43 3.22
N GLN A 35 8.07 -8.66 4.26
CA GLN A 35 7.50 -9.17 5.51
C GLN A 35 6.04 -8.74 5.70
N ALA A 36 5.64 -7.62 5.09
CA ALA A 36 4.34 -7.00 5.29
C ALA A 36 3.17 -7.88 4.79
N ASP A 37 2.15 -8.04 5.64
CA ASP A 37 0.84 -8.59 5.28
C ASP A 37 -0.01 -7.59 4.49
N VAL A 38 0.08 -6.31 4.85
CA VAL A 38 -0.62 -5.21 4.19
C VAL A 38 0.39 -4.10 3.87
N ILE A 39 0.43 -3.66 2.62
CA ILE A 39 1.25 -2.53 2.19
C ILE A 39 0.32 -1.37 1.84
N PHE A 40 0.46 -0.27 2.57
CA PHE A 40 -0.29 0.95 2.32
C PHE A 40 0.56 1.93 1.49
N LEU A 41 0.17 2.17 0.24
CA LEU A 41 0.82 3.09 -0.68
C LEU A 41 -0.04 4.34 -0.89
N PRO A 42 0.16 5.41 -0.08
CA PRO A 42 -0.53 6.68 -0.30
C PRO A 42 -0.02 7.42 -1.55
N HIS A 43 1.17 7.05 -2.07
CA HIS A 43 1.73 7.59 -3.30
C HIS A 43 2.33 6.48 -4.17
N GLY A 44 2.07 6.51 -5.48
CA GLY A 44 2.49 5.46 -6.40
C GLY A 44 4.00 5.35 -6.69
N ALA A 45 4.87 6.16 -6.07
CA ALA A 45 6.31 6.13 -6.36
C ALA A 45 7.01 4.90 -5.74
N ASP A 46 6.62 4.48 -4.54
CA ASP A 46 7.22 3.31 -3.87
C ASP A 46 6.67 1.97 -4.39
N GLY A 47 5.57 1.99 -5.16
CA GLY A 47 5.01 0.78 -5.77
C GLY A 47 5.87 0.17 -6.88
N ALA A 48 6.92 0.86 -7.34
CA ALA A 48 7.90 0.31 -8.28
C ALA A 48 8.63 -0.95 -7.73
N ASN A 49 8.60 -1.16 -6.41
CA ASN A 49 9.29 -2.26 -5.74
C ASN A 49 8.37 -3.39 -5.28
N LEU A 50 7.14 -3.46 -5.80
CA LEU A 50 6.18 -4.48 -5.37
C LEU A 50 6.60 -5.91 -5.72
N VAL A 51 7.57 -6.12 -6.61
CA VAL A 51 8.16 -7.44 -6.88
C VAL A 51 8.77 -8.10 -5.63
N PHE A 52 9.03 -7.35 -4.57
CA PHE A 52 9.52 -7.86 -3.29
C PHE A 52 8.40 -8.23 -2.31
N MET A 53 7.13 -7.98 -2.64
CA MET A 53 5.99 -8.44 -1.83
C MET A 53 5.91 -9.97 -1.84
N GLN A 54 5.37 -10.53 -0.76
CA GLN A 54 5.09 -11.97 -0.71
C GLN A 54 3.69 -12.27 -1.26
N PRO A 55 3.43 -13.51 -1.70
CA PRO A 55 2.07 -13.98 -1.90
C PRO A 55 1.21 -13.71 -0.67
N CYS A 56 -0.08 -13.47 -0.90
CA CYS A 56 -1.05 -13.11 0.13
C CYS A 56 -0.75 -11.81 0.88
N THR A 57 0.05 -10.92 0.30
CA THR A 57 0.10 -9.52 0.74
C THR A 57 -1.05 -8.74 0.10
N LEU A 58 -1.75 -7.93 0.90
CA LEU A 58 -2.74 -6.97 0.40
C LEU A 58 -2.08 -5.63 0.10
N LEU A 59 -2.19 -5.17 -1.14
CA LEU A 59 -1.79 -3.83 -1.51
C LEU A 59 -2.98 -2.88 -1.42
N VAL A 60 -2.84 -1.82 -0.62
CA VAL A 60 -3.82 -0.73 -0.53
C VAL A 60 -3.22 0.52 -1.15
N GLN A 61 -3.84 1.02 -2.22
CA GLN A 61 -3.34 2.17 -2.94
C GLN A 61 -4.36 3.31 -2.93
N LEU A 62 -3.92 4.50 -2.50
CA LEU A 62 -4.64 5.74 -2.77
C LEU A 62 -4.43 6.09 -4.24
N CYS A 63 -5.45 5.84 -5.04
CA CYS A 63 -5.43 6.16 -6.46
C CYS A 63 -5.88 7.60 -6.62
N PRO A 64 -5.03 8.50 -7.13
CA PRO A 64 -5.54 9.78 -7.57
C PRO A 64 -6.51 9.51 -8.73
N CYS A 65 -7.68 10.15 -8.68
CA CYS A 65 -8.73 10.06 -9.70
C CYS A 65 -8.21 10.40 -11.10
N GLY A 66 -8.96 10.11 -12.16
CA GLY A 66 -8.58 10.49 -13.54
C GLY A 66 -8.49 9.35 -14.55
N TYR A 67 -8.78 8.10 -14.15
CA TYR A 67 -9.20 7.07 -15.09
C TYR A 67 -10.70 6.86 -14.94
N ARG A 68 -11.40 6.73 -16.07
CA ARG A 68 -12.87 6.78 -16.15
C ARG A 68 -13.57 5.57 -15.54
N ASP A 69 -12.86 4.49 -15.30
CA ASP A 69 -13.37 3.29 -14.67
C ASP A 69 -12.30 2.61 -13.79
N LYS A 70 -12.80 1.79 -12.86
CA LYS A 70 -12.02 1.05 -11.86
C LYS A 70 -10.98 0.15 -12.54
N ASP A 71 -11.38 -0.53 -13.61
CA ASP A 71 -10.54 -1.49 -14.32
C ASP A 71 -9.33 -0.80 -14.99
N SER A 72 -9.54 0.39 -15.56
CA SER A 72 -8.48 1.22 -16.12
C SER A 72 -7.52 1.72 -15.05
N CYS A 73 -8.00 2.09 -13.86
CA CYS A 73 -7.12 2.41 -12.73
C CYS A 73 -6.28 1.19 -12.31
N GLU A 74 -6.90 0.04 -12.07
CA GLU A 74 -6.21 -1.17 -11.60
C GLU A 74 -5.16 -1.66 -12.59
N ALA A 75 -5.43 -1.55 -13.89
CA ALA A 75 -4.52 -1.91 -14.96
C ALA A 75 -3.36 -0.91 -15.15
N HIS A 76 -3.57 0.39 -14.89
CA HIS A 76 -2.54 1.42 -15.02
C HIS A 76 -1.69 1.59 -13.76
N TYR A 77 -2.19 1.11 -12.62
CA TYR A 77 -1.47 1.09 -11.36
C TYR A 77 -1.00 -0.33 -11.03
N PHE A 78 -0.92 -0.66 -9.75
CA PHE A 78 -0.26 -1.87 -9.29
C PHE A 78 -1.21 -3.05 -9.05
N GLY A 79 -2.50 -2.90 -9.39
CA GLY A 79 -3.51 -3.93 -9.13
C GLY A 79 -3.25 -5.23 -9.88
N ASN A 80 -2.98 -5.14 -11.18
CA ASN A 80 -2.63 -6.31 -11.98
C ASN A 80 -1.33 -6.97 -11.52
N LEU A 81 -0.33 -6.18 -11.15
CA LEU A 81 0.95 -6.69 -10.64
C LEU A 81 0.76 -7.40 -9.30
N ALA A 82 0.05 -6.80 -8.35
CA ALA A 82 -0.20 -7.39 -7.03
C ALA A 82 -0.91 -8.76 -7.15
N ARG A 83 -1.92 -8.85 -8.03
CA ARG A 83 -2.61 -10.12 -8.29
C ARG A 83 -1.71 -11.15 -8.98
N ALA A 84 -0.90 -10.74 -9.95
CA ALA A 84 0.05 -11.62 -10.63
C ALA A 84 1.11 -12.20 -9.67
N LEU A 85 1.43 -11.47 -8.59
CA LEU A 85 2.33 -11.93 -7.53
C LEU A 85 1.62 -12.76 -6.43
N GLY A 86 0.34 -13.13 -6.65
CA GLY A 86 -0.45 -13.91 -5.70
C GLY A 86 -0.96 -13.12 -4.50
N GLY A 87 -0.96 -11.79 -4.59
CA GLY A 87 -1.49 -10.87 -3.58
C GLY A 87 -2.89 -10.35 -3.90
N GLY A 88 -3.33 -9.42 -3.05
CA GLY A 88 -4.63 -8.75 -3.15
C GLY A 88 -4.44 -7.28 -3.49
N TYR A 89 -5.52 -6.62 -3.91
CA TYR A 89 -5.48 -5.20 -4.24
C TYR A 89 -6.77 -4.47 -3.85
N VAL A 90 -6.62 -3.35 -3.14
CA VAL A 90 -7.67 -2.39 -2.82
C VAL A 90 -7.24 -1.01 -3.34
N ALA A 91 -8.04 -0.44 -4.24
CA ALA A 91 -7.91 0.96 -4.63
C ALA A 91 -8.92 1.82 -3.87
N ALA A 92 -8.43 2.89 -3.27
CA ALA A 92 -9.29 3.97 -2.78
C ALA A 92 -9.16 5.16 -3.72
N HIS A 93 -10.27 5.54 -4.34
CA HIS A 93 -10.31 6.68 -5.25
C HIS A 93 -10.60 7.93 -4.45
N LEU A 94 -9.67 8.88 -4.45
CA LEU A 94 -9.96 10.22 -3.97
C LEU A 94 -10.84 10.89 -5.03
N GLN A 95 -12.13 11.09 -4.76
CA GLN A 95 -12.96 11.92 -5.63
C GLN A 95 -12.47 13.36 -5.55
N HIS A 96 -12.29 13.98 -6.71
CA HIS A 96 -12.06 15.41 -6.82
C HIS A 96 -13.08 15.94 -7.84
N ASP A 97 -13.59 17.15 -7.61
CA ASP A 97 -14.58 17.79 -8.50
C ASP A 97 -14.05 18.00 -9.94
N GLU A 98 -12.73 17.91 -10.13
CA GLU A 98 -12.10 17.96 -11.44
C GLU A 98 -12.08 16.54 -12.05
N ASN A 99 -12.89 16.30 -13.09
CA ASN A 99 -12.87 15.08 -13.89
C ASN A 99 -12.02 15.30 -15.15
N PRO A 100 -10.69 15.08 -15.11
CA PRO A 100 -9.83 15.36 -16.25
C PRO A 100 -10.20 14.46 -17.43
N THR A 101 -10.50 15.06 -18.57
CA THR A 101 -10.91 14.35 -19.80
C THR A 101 -9.76 14.12 -20.76
N SER A 102 -8.54 14.56 -20.42
CA SER A 102 -7.35 14.42 -21.26
C SER A 102 -6.10 14.07 -20.46
N ARG A 103 -5.16 13.36 -21.10
CA ARG A 103 -3.85 12.99 -20.51
C ARG A 103 -3.10 14.20 -19.93
N ARG A 104 -3.18 15.36 -20.58
CA ARG A 104 -2.52 16.60 -20.12
C ARG A 104 -3.15 17.13 -18.84
N GLN A 105 -4.48 17.07 -18.73
CA GLN A 105 -5.18 17.39 -17.49
C GLN A 105 -4.88 16.37 -16.40
N CYS A 106 -4.78 15.07 -16.71
CA CYS A 106 -4.36 14.07 -15.74
C CYS A 106 -2.94 14.34 -15.21
N VAL A 107 -2.00 14.77 -16.06
CA VAL A 107 -0.63 15.11 -15.62
C VAL A 107 -0.59 16.41 -14.79
N ALA A 108 -1.36 17.43 -15.16
CA ALA A 108 -1.45 18.67 -14.40
C ALA A 108 -2.16 18.46 -13.04
N ALA A 109 -3.24 17.70 -13.06
CA ALA A 109 -3.95 17.29 -11.87
C ALA A 109 -3.07 16.37 -11.01
N ARG A 110 -2.24 15.49 -11.58
CA ARG A 110 -1.24 14.69 -10.84
C ARG A 110 -0.26 15.53 -10.01
N LYS A 111 0.13 16.71 -10.48
CA LYS A 111 0.94 17.65 -9.67
C LYS A 111 0.15 18.21 -8.49
N LYS A 112 -1.13 18.55 -8.67
CA LYS A 112 -2.03 18.94 -7.58
C LYS A 112 -2.38 17.76 -6.66
N TRP A 113 -2.46 16.55 -7.19
CA TRP A 113 -2.82 15.32 -6.48
C TRP A 113 -1.69 14.78 -5.64
N ASN A 114 -0.44 14.89 -6.10
CA ASN A 114 0.72 14.69 -5.24
C ASN A 114 0.66 15.60 -4.00
N THR A 115 -0.08 16.70 -4.08
CA THR A 115 -0.42 17.56 -2.93
C THR A 115 -1.70 17.12 -2.22
N ALA A 116 -2.76 16.70 -2.92
CA ALA A 116 -4.04 16.32 -2.34
C ALA A 116 -4.07 14.94 -1.65
N THR A 117 -3.31 13.94 -2.11
CA THR A 117 -3.13 12.68 -1.36
C THR A 117 -2.36 12.91 -0.04
N MET A 118 -1.61 14.02 0.07
CA MET A 118 -1.05 14.48 1.36
C MET A 118 -2.12 15.04 2.31
N PHE A 119 -3.38 15.20 1.85
CA PHE A 119 -4.49 15.80 2.61
C PHE A 119 -5.74 14.91 2.69
N ALA A 120 -5.64 13.60 2.38
CA ALA A 120 -6.73 12.68 2.69
C ALA A 120 -7.06 12.79 4.18
N SER A 121 -8.34 13.04 4.51
CA SER A 121 -8.73 13.32 5.89
C SER A 121 -8.46 12.11 6.79
N GLU A 122 -8.13 12.37 8.05
CA GLU A 122 -7.92 11.31 9.04
C GLU A 122 -9.08 10.30 9.10
N PRO A 123 -10.38 10.71 9.17
CA PRO A 123 -11.49 9.77 9.17
C PRO A 123 -11.54 8.87 7.92
N PHE A 124 -11.19 9.41 6.75
CA PHE A 124 -11.15 8.63 5.52
C PHE A 124 -10.04 7.57 5.55
N LEU A 125 -8.84 7.94 6.02
CA LEU A 125 -7.72 7.00 6.11
C LEU A 125 -7.99 5.89 7.14
N ILE A 126 -8.63 6.20 8.26
CA ILE A 126 -9.05 5.21 9.27
C ILE A 126 -10.10 4.26 8.68
N ALA A 127 -11.09 4.78 7.96
CA ALA A 127 -12.10 3.95 7.29
C ALA A 127 -11.48 3.03 6.23
N LEU A 128 -10.51 3.55 5.46
CA LEU A 128 -9.80 2.75 4.46
C LEU A 128 -8.94 1.65 5.11
N LEU A 129 -8.27 1.94 6.22
CA LEU A 129 -7.55 0.95 7.01
C LEU A 129 -8.49 -0.17 7.49
N ALA A 130 -9.64 0.18 8.06
CA ALA A 130 -10.63 -0.80 8.50
C ALA A 130 -11.14 -1.66 7.33
N HIS A 131 -11.39 -1.06 6.18
CA HIS A 131 -11.76 -1.80 4.96
C HIS A 131 -10.65 -2.75 4.52
N ALA A 132 -9.39 -2.30 4.53
CA ALA A 132 -8.24 -3.13 4.18
C ALA A 132 -8.08 -4.35 5.10
N ILE A 133 -8.28 -4.18 6.42
CA ILE A 133 -8.25 -5.29 7.37
C ILE A 133 -9.32 -6.33 7.03
N ASN A 134 -10.54 -5.90 6.77
CA ASN A 134 -11.64 -6.80 6.40
C ASN A 134 -11.36 -7.53 5.09
N GLU A 135 -10.84 -6.84 4.07
CA GLU A 135 -10.49 -7.45 2.80
C GLU A 135 -9.34 -8.44 2.92
N TYR A 136 -8.32 -8.12 3.74
CA TYR A 136 -7.22 -9.05 4.01
C TYR A 136 -7.75 -10.34 4.64
N GLN A 137 -8.58 -10.22 5.68
CA GLN A 137 -9.20 -11.36 6.35
C GLN A 137 -10.04 -12.17 5.38
N ARG A 138 -10.83 -11.53 4.50
CA ARG A 138 -11.68 -12.20 3.50
C ARG A 138 -10.86 -12.94 2.43
N LEU A 139 -9.77 -12.35 1.97
CA LEU A 139 -8.96 -12.90 0.86
C LEU A 139 -7.99 -13.98 1.34
N PHE A 140 -7.46 -13.86 2.56
CA PHE A 140 -6.31 -14.64 2.99
C PHE A 140 -6.54 -15.45 4.28
N THR A 141 -7.80 -15.71 4.67
CA THR A 141 -8.12 -16.52 5.88
C THR A 141 -7.39 -17.86 5.92
N ASN A 142 -7.14 -18.47 4.75
CA ASN A 142 -6.50 -19.78 4.61
C ASN A 142 -5.15 -19.70 3.89
N CYS A 143 -4.58 -18.50 3.74
CA CYS A 143 -3.29 -18.41 3.07
C CYS A 143 -2.16 -18.89 4.00
N THR A 144 -1.41 -19.87 3.53
CA THR A 144 -0.16 -20.30 4.15
C THR A 144 1.00 -19.65 3.41
N ARG A 145 1.68 -18.71 4.07
CA ARG A 145 2.95 -18.18 3.55
C ARG A 145 4.00 -19.26 3.65
N SER A 146 4.46 -19.76 2.50
CA SER A 146 5.74 -20.46 2.47
C SER A 146 6.80 -19.40 2.76
N LEU A 147 7.41 -19.46 3.95
CA LEU A 147 8.65 -18.75 4.23
C LEU A 147 9.73 -19.35 3.34
N HIS A 148 9.70 -19.08 2.04
CA HIS A 148 10.87 -19.23 1.22
C HIS A 148 11.84 -18.16 1.72
N THR A 149 12.73 -18.59 2.61
CA THR A 149 14.00 -17.95 2.86
C THR A 149 14.57 -17.57 1.50
N VAL A 150 14.68 -16.27 1.25
CA VAL A 150 15.49 -15.78 0.13
C VAL A 150 16.83 -16.50 0.25
N PRO A 151 17.29 -17.26 -0.77
CA PRO A 151 18.54 -18.00 -0.69
C PRO A 151 19.66 -17.01 -0.34
N GLY A 152 20.22 -17.13 0.87
CA GLY A 152 21.33 -16.30 1.34
C GLY A 152 21.14 -15.52 2.66
N ARG A 153 19.99 -15.60 3.34
CA ARG A 153 19.84 -14.96 4.67
C ARG A 153 19.60 -15.98 5.79
N THR A 154 20.70 -16.54 6.28
CA THR A 154 20.76 -17.11 7.62
C THR A 154 20.68 -15.94 8.60
N LEU A 155 19.52 -15.74 9.24
CA LEU A 155 19.41 -14.91 10.44
C LEU A 155 20.37 -15.49 11.49
N ARG A 156 21.52 -14.85 11.68
CA ARG A 156 22.33 -15.10 12.87
C ARG A 156 21.47 -14.67 14.06
N ARG A 157 21.05 -15.63 14.87
CA ARG A 157 20.63 -15.37 16.26
C ARG A 157 21.72 -14.51 16.90
N GLN A 158 21.40 -13.26 17.21
CA GLN A 158 22.13 -12.56 18.26
C GLN A 158 21.73 -13.24 19.57
N GLU A 159 22.58 -14.17 20.03
CA GLU A 159 22.60 -14.54 21.43
C GLU A 159 23.06 -13.31 22.21
N GLN A 160 22.17 -12.76 23.03
CA GLN A 160 22.50 -11.76 24.03
C GLN A 160 23.48 -12.39 25.02
N ARG A 161 24.62 -11.72 25.21
CA ARG A 161 25.46 -11.82 26.41
C ARG A 161 25.30 -10.53 27.19
#